data_AF-A0A956ZDD8-F1
#
_entry.id   AF-A0A956ZDD8-F1
#
_cell.length_a   1.000
_cell.length_b   1.000
_cell.length_c   1.000
_cell.angle_alpha   90.00
_cell.angle_beta   90.00
_cell.angle_gamma   90.00
#
_symmetry.space_group_name_H-M   'P 1'
#
loop_
_entity.id
_entity.type
_entity.pdbx_description
1 polymer ?
#
loop_
_entity_poly.entity_id
_entity_poly.type
_entity_poly.pdbx_seq_one_letter_code
_entity_poly.pdbx_strand_id
1 'polypeptide(L)'
;DSDFIQVRKLLEEVADEIVGDYVKHAKVHWQSVRNKYMVEDEKIDPIISLFVTAGSMEYTVRYPVDFKERQITKDRLFEAILSKFSKREDIVLS
;
A
#
# COMPACT_ATOMS: atom_id res chain seq x y z
N ASP A 1 4.42 -3.42 -21.28
CA ASP A 1 3.77 -2.50 -20.32
C ASP A 1 4.70 -1.35 -20.00
N SER A 2 4.15 -0.16 -19.75
CA SER A 2 4.97 1.00 -19.35
C SER A 2 5.43 0.88 -17.90
N ASP A 3 6.62 1.36 -17.59
CA ASP A 3 7.28 1.25 -16.27
C ASP A 3 6.37 1.68 -15.11
N PHE A 4 5.52 2.69 -15.29
CA PHE A 4 4.62 3.16 -14.24
C PHE A 4 3.52 2.16 -13.85
N ILE A 5 3.06 1.33 -14.78
CA ILE A 5 2.08 0.27 -14.51
C ILE A 5 2.77 -0.84 -13.70
N GLN A 6 4.00 -1.17 -14.07
CA GLN A 6 4.80 -2.20 -13.43
C GLN A 6 5.18 -1.81 -12.00
N VAL A 7 5.59 -0.56 -11.79
CA VAL A 7 5.84 0.03 -10.47
C VAL A 7 4.58 -0.01 -9.62
N ARG A 8 3.44 0.47 -10.14
CA ARG A 8 2.16 0.42 -9.42
C ARG A 8 1.83 -0.99 -8.94
N LYS A 9 1.91 -1.97 -9.84
CA LYS A 9 1.59 -3.37 -9.53
C LYS A 9 2.51 -3.93 -8.43
N LEU A 10 3.81 -3.64 -8.51
CA LEU A 10 4.77 -4.03 -7.47
C LEU A 10 4.41 -3.41 -6.12
N LEU A 11 4.03 -2.13 -6.09
CA LEU A 11 3.61 -1.45 -4.86
C LEU A 11 2.30 -2.03 -4.29
N GLU A 12 1.34 -2.39 -5.14
CA GLU A 12 0.10 -3.07 -4.74
C GLU A 12 0.40 -4.45 -4.13
N GLU A 13 1.27 -5.23 -4.77
CA GLU A 13 1.70 -6.54 -4.26
C GLU A 13 2.41 -6.43 -2.90
N VAL A 14 3.35 -5.50 -2.75
CA VAL A 14 4.06 -5.31 -1.47
C VAL A 14 3.10 -4.81 -0.38
N ALA A 15 2.16 -3.92 -0.72
CA ALA A 15 1.17 -3.47 0.25
C ALA A 15 0.29 -4.63 0.72
N ASP A 16 -0.21 -5.48 -0.18
CA ASP A 16 -0.99 -6.65 0.19
C ASP A 16 -0.19 -7.65 1.04
N GLU A 17 1.07 -7.90 0.70
CA GLU A 17 1.96 -8.78 1.47
C GLU A 17 2.20 -8.30 2.91
N ILE A 18 2.38 -6.99 3.11
CA ILE A 18 2.78 -6.44 4.42
C ILE A 18 1.56 -6.09 5.29
N VAL A 19 0.49 -5.53 4.71
CA VAL A 19 -0.68 -5.06 5.48
C VAL A 19 -1.98 -5.81 5.16
N GLY A 20 -2.00 -6.72 4.19
CA GLY A 20 -3.22 -7.42 3.77
C GLY A 20 -3.90 -8.19 4.90
N ASP A 21 -3.13 -8.85 5.76
CA ASP A 21 -3.71 -9.56 6.91
C ASP A 21 -4.31 -8.59 7.95
N TYR A 22 -3.63 -7.47 8.23
CA TYR A 22 -4.20 -6.42 9.06
C TYR A 22 -5.52 -5.92 8.47
N VAL A 23 -5.56 -5.66 7.16
CA VAL A 23 -6.75 -5.20 6.44
C VAL A 23 -7.88 -6.22 6.54
N LYS A 24 -7.61 -7.52 6.37
CA LYS A 24 -8.62 -8.59 6.53
C LYS A 24 -9.22 -8.57 7.93
N HIS A 25 -8.38 -8.50 8.97
CA HIS A 25 -8.84 -8.44 10.36
C HIS A 25 -9.62 -7.15 10.66
N ALA A 26 -9.11 -6.01 10.18
CA ALA A 26 -9.76 -4.71 10.34
C ALA A 26 -11.14 -4.68 9.66
N LYS A 27 -11.29 -5.28 8.47
CA LYS A 27 -12.57 -5.39 7.76
C LYS A 27 -13.60 -6.19 8.54
N VAL A 28 -13.22 -7.32 9.15
CA VAL A 28 -14.13 -8.12 9.99
C VAL A 28 -14.63 -7.29 11.18
N HIS A 29 -13.72 -6.58 11.86
CA HIS A 29 -14.11 -5.71 12.96
C HIS A 29 -14.99 -4.54 12.50
N TRP A 30 -14.63 -3.89 11.40
CA TRP A 30 -15.35 -2.76 10.83
C TRP A 30 -16.77 -3.11 10.40
N GLN A 31 -16.99 -4.30 9.84
CA GLN A 31 -18.34 -4.79 9.52
C GLN A 31 -19.23 -4.84 10.76
N SER A 32 -18.70 -5.27 11.91
CA SER A 32 -19.46 -5.30 13.16
C SER A 32 -19.81 -3.89 13.68
N VAL A 33 -18.89 -2.93 13.53
CA VAL A 33 -19.09 -1.52 13.90
C VAL A 33 -20.10 -0.87 12.97
N ARG A 34 -19.96 -1.08 11.65
CA ARG A 34 -20.90 -0.59 10.64
C ARG A 34 -22.32 -1.03 10.93
N ASN A 35 -22.54 -2.31 11.18
CA ASN A 35 -23.88 -2.85 11.47
C ASN A 35 -24.49 -2.24 12.74
N LYS A 36 -23.66 -1.84 13.70
CA LYS A 36 -24.10 -1.26 14.96
C LYS A 36 -24.34 0.26 14.90
N TYR A 37 -23.60 0.97 14.05
CA TYR A 37 -23.56 2.44 14.06
C TYR A 37 -23.94 3.11 12.72
N MET A 38 -24.31 2.36 11.68
CA MET A 38 -24.71 2.87 10.35
C MET A 38 -23.72 3.85 9.72
N VAL A 39 -22.42 3.67 9.98
CA VAL A 39 -21.34 4.48 9.39
C VAL A 39 -21.11 4.13 7.92
N GLU A 40 -20.64 5.09 7.13
CA GLU A 40 -20.30 4.89 5.71
C GLU A 40 -19.14 3.89 5.53
N ASP A 41 -19.06 3.29 4.33
CA ASP A 41 -17.97 2.40 3.94
C ASP A 41 -16.67 3.18 3.76
N GLU A 42 -15.81 3.15 4.78
CA GLU A 42 -14.44 3.63 4.64
C GLU A 42 -13.60 2.61 3.85
N LYS A 43 -12.77 3.10 2.93
CA LYS A 43 -11.85 2.23 2.17
C LYS A 43 -10.70 1.80 3.09
N ILE A 44 -10.81 0.59 3.65
CA ILE A 44 -9.77 -0.06 4.49
C ILE A 44 -8.70 -0.75 3.63
N ASP A 45 -8.84 -0.75 2.30
CA ASP A 45 -7.79 -1.30 1.45
C ASP A 45 -6.62 -0.32 1.30
N PRO A 46 -5.38 -0.82 1.12
CA PRO A 46 -4.27 0.02 0.74
C PRO A 46 -4.53 0.68 -0.62
N ILE A 47 -4.10 1.94 -0.77
CA ILE A 47 -4.34 2.73 -1.97
C ILE A 47 -3.00 3.24 -2.50
N ILE A 48 -2.73 2.98 -3.77
CA ILE A 48 -1.58 3.54 -4.49
C ILE A 48 -2.05 4.71 -5.35
N SER A 49 -1.54 5.92 -5.10
CA SER A 49 -1.74 7.08 -5.99
C SER A 49 -0.44 7.45 -6.69
N LEU A 50 -0.55 7.90 -7.94
CA LEU A 50 0.56 8.40 -8.75
C LEU A 50 0.32 9.88 -9.02
N PHE A 51 1.30 10.71 -8.70
CA PHE A 51 1.36 12.11 -9.07
C PHE A 51 2.52 12.32 -10.05
N VAL A 52 2.24 12.97 -11.18
CA VAL A 52 3.24 13.21 -12.23
C VAL A 52 3.49 14.70 -12.30
N THR A 53 4.75 15.10 -12.15
CA THR A 53 5.21 16.49 -12.31
C THR A 53 6.04 16.63 -13.58
N ALA A 54 6.52 17.84 -13.87
CA ALA A 54 7.35 18.11 -15.05
C ALA A 54 8.73 17.40 -15.05
N GLY A 55 9.14 16.79 -13.92
CA GLY A 55 10.45 16.15 -13.81
C GLY A 55 10.48 14.84 -13.02
N SER A 56 9.38 14.45 -12.37
CA SER A 56 9.34 13.24 -11.54
C SER A 56 7.97 12.59 -11.52
N MET A 57 7.97 11.30 -11.24
CA MET A 57 6.79 10.53 -10.86
C MET A 57 6.87 10.22 -9.36
N GLU A 58 5.82 10.54 -8.63
CA GLU A 58 5.73 10.28 -7.20
C GLU A 58 4.60 9.30 -6.92
N TYR A 59 4.93 8.21 -6.22
CA TYR A 59 3.96 7.23 -5.76
C TYR A 59 3.70 7.42 -4.28
N THR A 60 2.43 7.40 -3.89
CA THR A 60 2.03 7.39 -2.48
C THR A 60 1.32 6.07 -2.18
N VAL A 61 1.83 5.36 -1.17
CA VAL A 61 1.20 4.16 -0.59
C VAL A 61 0.46 4.59 0.68
N ARG A 62 -0.87 4.55 0.66
CA ARG A 62 -1.71 4.73 1.85
C ARG A 62 -2.16 3.36 2.34
N TYR A 63 -2.07 3.10 3.64
CA TYR A 63 -2.45 1.83 4.23
C TYR A 63 -3.00 2.06 5.65
N PRO A 64 -3.99 1.28 6.09
CA PRO A 64 -4.42 1.30 7.49
C PRO A 64 -3.53 0.37 8.32
N VAL A 65 -3.28 0.79 9.54
CA VAL A 65 -2.52 0.03 10.55
C VAL A 65 -2.81 0.64 11.93
N ASP A 66 -2.54 -0.09 13.01
CA ASP A 66 -2.50 0.51 14.34
C ASP A 66 -1.48 1.66 14.36
N PHE A 67 -1.87 2.79 14.96
CA PHE A 67 -1.02 3.97 15.09
C PHE A 67 0.36 3.64 15.70
N LYS A 68 0.42 2.71 16.65
CA LYS A 68 1.67 2.29 17.30
C LYS A 68 2.61 1.54 16.36
N GLU A 69 2.05 0.79 15.43
CA GLU A 69 2.80 -0.05 14.48
C GLU A 69 3.14 0.69 13.17
N ARG A 70 2.68 1.95 13.04
CA ARG A 70 2.80 2.72 11.79
C ARG A 70 4.24 2.87 11.32
N GLN A 71 5.17 3.22 12.21
CA GLN A 71 6.58 3.43 11.84
C GLN A 71 7.24 2.12 11.40
N ILE A 72 7.04 1.03 12.15
CA ILE A 72 7.61 -0.28 11.84
C ILE A 72 7.05 -0.82 10.52
N THR A 73 5.75 -0.68 10.31
CA THR A 73 5.08 -1.12 9.07
C THR A 73 5.58 -0.32 7.86
N LYS A 74 5.79 0.99 8.01
CA LYS A 74 6.38 1.84 6.99
C LYS A 74 7.77 1.34 6.60
N ASP A 75 8.61 1.04 7.58
CA ASP A 75 9.98 0.61 7.33
C ASP A 75 9.99 -0.76 6.61
N ARG A 76 9.14 -1.71 7.03
CA ARG A 76 8.95 -3.00 6.34
C ARG A 76 8.48 -2.84 4.90
N LEU A 77 7.54 -1.92 4.64
CA LEU A 77 7.10 -1.62 3.28
C LEU A 77 8.27 -1.12 2.43
N PHE A 78 9.08 -0.17 2.93
CA PHE A 78 10.23 0.33 2.20
C PHE A 78 11.29 -0.74 1.93
N GLU A 79 11.63 -1.56 2.93
CA GLU A 79 12.57 -2.68 2.77
C GLU A 79 12.08 -3.68 1.72
N ALA A 80 10.80 -4.07 1.77
CA ALA A 80 10.21 -4.99 0.81
C ALA A 80 10.17 -4.39 -0.61
N ILE A 81 9.82 -3.11 -0.73
CA ILE A 81 9.83 -2.38 -2.01
C ILE A 81 11.24 -2.40 -2.61
N LEU A 82 12.27 -1.99 -1.85
CA LEU A 82 13.66 -1.96 -2.30
C LEU A 82 14.17 -3.37 -2.65
N SER A 83 13.81 -4.38 -1.85
CA SER A 83 14.15 -5.78 -2.09
C SER A 83 13.52 -6.31 -3.39
N LYS A 84 12.27 -5.94 -3.70
CA LYS A 84 11.64 -6.35 -4.96
C LYS A 84 12.21 -5.60 -6.16
N PHE A 85 12.46 -4.30 -6.05
CA PHE A 85 13.09 -3.54 -7.14
C PHE A 85 14.51 -4.01 -7.44
N SER A 86 15.33 -4.31 -6.44
CA SER A 86 16.70 -4.78 -6.69
C SER A 86 16.79 -6.13 -7.42
N LYS A 87 15.69 -6.89 -7.44
CA LYS A 87 15.56 -8.17 -8.17
C LYS A 87 14.97 -8.03 -9.57
N ARG A 88 14.56 -6.82 -9.96
CA ARG A 88 13.95 -6.51 -11.25
C ARG A 88 15.02 -5.94 -12.18
N GLU A 89 15.27 -6.60 -13.30
CA GLU A 89 16.14 -6.07 -14.36
C GLU A 89 15.40 -5.12 -15.30
N ASP A 90 14.06 -5.14 -15.26
CA ASP A 90 13.12 -4.38 -16.10
C ASP A 90 12.78 -2.99 -15.54
N ILE A 91 13.27 -2.62 -14.35
CA ILE A 91 13.01 -1.32 -13.73
C ILE A 91 14.33 -0.68 -13.32
N VAL A 92 14.70 0.42 -13.98
CA VAL A 92 15.89 1.20 -13.61
C VAL A 92 15.50 2.24 -12.56
N LEU A 93 16.01 2.07 -11.34
CA LEU A 93 15.99 3.12 -10.32
C LEU A 93 17.15 4.09 -10.62
N SER A 94 16.88 5.09 -11.46
CA SER A 94 17.82 6.19 -11.77
C SER A 94 17.60 7.39 -10.87
#